data_AF-A0A524FCL5-F1
#
_entry.id   AF-A0A524FCL5-F1
#
_cell.length_a   1.000
_cell.length_b   1.000
_cell.length_c   1.000
_cell.angle_alpha   90.00
_cell.angle_beta   90.00
_cell.angle_gamma   90.00
#
_symmetry.space_group_name_H-M   'P 1'
#
loop_
_entity.id
_entity.type
_entity.pdbx_description
1 polymer ?
#
loop_
_entity_poly.entity_id
_entity_poly.type
_entity_poly.pdbx_seq_one_letter_code
_entity_poly.pdbx_strand_id
1 'polypeptide(L)'
;MKIGPNSLANLARIRKNVKRKRISSYDRTGANVDFHLIEAKNQHEICNISGAGCIKHIWMTLASRDRDYLRKIVLRMWWDNEENPSVECPIGDFFGMGHGKTKNFWSLPLAMAPQDGKSFNCFFPMPFSDNARIEVDNETDAQLICYFYIDYEEYPELDDNYGRFHVFWNRVKECPGDNYETARRIQKHHKKNPTHENDYLILEAEGEGHYVGCHLDIHNLFDMKKHDKKKLVARINWPGEGDDYIEIDDGEIKIYGTGTEDYFCTAWCPTQYYCSPYFGIVLSGKRQWRYMSYYRYHIEDPIHFHKNIKVKIEHGHANQRSDDYSSTAYWYQLEPHKKFTPLLPIDERIPRKEPK
;
A
#
# COMPACT_ATOMS: atom_id res chain seq x y z
N MET A 1 33.45 13.36 3.14
CA MET A 1 32.06 13.47 2.64
C MET A 1 31.49 12.06 2.56
N LYS A 2 30.50 11.70 3.40
CA LYS A 2 29.79 10.43 3.25
C LYS A 2 28.95 10.57 1.98
N ILE A 3 29.32 9.87 0.91
CA ILE A 3 28.44 9.71 -0.26
C ILE A 3 27.17 9.00 0.27
N GLY A 4 25.99 9.53 -0.06
CA GLY A 4 24.74 9.34 0.67
C GLY A 4 24.38 7.90 1.06
N PRO A 5 23.50 7.73 2.07
CA PRO A 5 23.30 6.46 2.78
C PRO A 5 22.85 5.25 1.95
N ASN A 6 22.47 5.37 0.67
CA ASN A 6 22.10 4.22 -0.18
C ASN A 6 22.48 4.40 -1.68
N SER A 7 23.70 4.88 -1.99
CA SER A 7 24.16 4.96 -3.39
C SER A 7 24.81 3.65 -3.90
N LEU A 8 24.81 3.42 -5.23
CA LEU A 8 25.51 2.30 -5.88
C LEU A 8 26.99 2.21 -5.49
N ALA A 9 27.63 3.35 -5.21
CA ALA A 9 29.02 3.40 -4.76
C ALA A 9 29.24 2.70 -3.41
N ASN A 10 28.26 2.72 -2.50
CA ASN A 10 28.35 2.03 -1.21
C ASN A 10 28.36 0.50 -1.36
N LEU A 11 27.88 -0.05 -2.49
CA LEU A 11 27.93 -1.49 -2.75
C LEU A 11 29.37 -2.02 -2.80
N ALA A 12 30.34 -1.20 -3.22
CA ALA A 12 31.75 -1.56 -3.25
C ALA A 12 32.40 -1.61 -1.84
N ARG A 13 31.71 -1.10 -0.81
CA ARG A 13 32.22 -1.14 0.56
C ARG A 13 31.95 -2.51 1.17
N ILE A 14 33.03 -3.23 1.50
CA ILE A 14 32.93 -4.50 2.22
C ILE A 14 32.43 -4.25 3.65
N ARG A 15 31.27 -4.82 3.98
CA ARG A 15 30.67 -4.80 5.31
C ARG A 15 31.17 -6.01 6.11
N LYS A 16 31.69 -5.78 7.31
CA LYS A 16 32.11 -6.84 8.25
C LYS A 16 30.90 -7.26 9.10
N ASN A 17 30.94 -8.49 9.62
CA ASN A 17 29.96 -9.02 10.58
C ASN A 17 28.49 -9.01 10.10
N VAL A 18 28.28 -9.04 8.79
CA VAL A 18 26.95 -9.15 8.18
C VAL A 18 26.86 -10.50 7.49
N LYS A 19 25.80 -11.27 7.75
CA LYS A 19 25.55 -12.54 7.07
C LYS A 19 24.24 -12.47 6.30
N ARG A 20 24.29 -12.83 5.02
CA ARG A 20 23.08 -13.03 4.20
C ARG A 20 22.44 -14.37 4.55
N LYS A 21 21.13 -14.35 4.76
CA LYS A 21 20.30 -15.52 5.04
C LYS A 21 19.03 -15.48 4.18
N ARG A 22 18.38 -16.63 4.03
CA ARG A 22 17.09 -16.76 3.35
C ARG A 22 16.23 -17.80 4.05
N ILE A 23 14.97 -17.49 4.24
CA ILE A 23 13.90 -18.47 4.48
C ILE A 23 13.07 -18.54 3.19
N SER A 24 12.78 -19.73 2.70
CA SER A 24 12.02 -19.92 1.46
C SER A 24 11.11 -21.12 1.54
N SER A 25 10.17 -21.19 0.61
CA SER A 25 9.28 -22.34 0.41
C SER A 25 9.95 -23.55 -0.24
N TYR A 26 11.28 -23.62 -0.30
CA TYR A 26 12.00 -24.68 -1.01
C TYR A 26 11.68 -26.06 -0.45
N ASP A 27 11.68 -27.06 -1.31
CA ASP A 27 11.48 -28.44 -0.92
C ASP A 27 12.70 -28.96 -0.14
N ARG A 28 12.50 -29.26 1.14
CA ARG A 28 13.57 -29.73 2.03
C ARG A 28 14.10 -31.12 1.67
N THR A 29 13.38 -31.88 0.85
CA THR A 29 13.84 -33.18 0.33
C THR A 29 14.81 -33.02 -0.86
N GLY A 30 14.86 -31.83 -1.46
CA GLY A 30 15.58 -31.57 -2.70
C GLY A 30 14.80 -31.93 -3.97
N ALA A 31 13.51 -32.28 -3.86
CA ALA A 31 12.62 -32.35 -5.01
C ALA A 31 12.16 -30.94 -5.45
N ASN A 32 11.09 -30.85 -6.24
CA ASN A 32 10.65 -29.61 -6.90
C ASN A 32 9.25 -29.17 -6.44
N VAL A 33 8.84 -29.53 -5.22
CA VAL A 33 7.59 -29.06 -4.59
C VAL A 33 7.91 -27.82 -3.76
N ASP A 34 8.44 -26.77 -4.42
CA ASP A 34 9.01 -25.58 -3.78
C ASP A 34 7.96 -24.55 -3.32
N PHE A 35 6.80 -25.01 -2.88
CA PHE A 35 5.72 -24.18 -2.35
C PHE A 35 5.20 -24.72 -1.04
N HIS A 36 4.64 -23.82 -0.23
CA HIS A 36 3.76 -24.22 0.86
C HIS A 36 2.32 -24.28 0.35
N LEU A 37 1.63 -25.37 0.65
CA LEU A 37 0.18 -25.47 0.47
C LEU A 37 -0.48 -25.03 1.78
N ILE A 38 -1.20 -23.91 1.73
CA ILE A 38 -1.90 -23.35 2.89
C ILE A 38 -3.39 -23.68 2.72
N GLU A 39 -3.93 -24.43 3.68
CA GLU A 39 -5.33 -24.85 3.66
C GLU A 39 -6.29 -23.67 3.76
N ALA A 40 -7.55 -23.89 3.37
CA ALA A 40 -8.61 -22.91 3.54
C ALA A 40 -8.82 -22.57 5.03
N LYS A 41 -9.08 -21.30 5.34
CA LYS A 41 -9.29 -20.80 6.71
C LYS A 41 -8.14 -21.11 7.66
N ASN A 42 -6.92 -21.06 7.16
CA ASN A 42 -5.74 -21.41 7.93
C ASN A 42 -4.68 -20.30 7.91
N GLN A 43 -4.15 -20.01 9.09
CA GLN A 43 -2.98 -19.16 9.30
C GLN A 43 -1.71 -19.98 9.18
N HIS A 44 -0.73 -19.48 8.44
CA HIS A 44 0.52 -20.19 8.18
C HIS A 44 1.72 -19.27 8.43
N GLU A 45 2.51 -19.60 9.46
CA GLU A 45 3.80 -18.94 9.70
C GLU A 45 4.80 -19.32 8.59
N ILE A 46 5.25 -18.32 7.82
CA ILE A 46 6.23 -18.51 6.74
C ILE A 46 7.63 -18.07 7.15
N CYS A 47 7.77 -17.31 8.24
CA CYS A 47 9.04 -16.77 8.70
C CYS A 47 9.02 -16.58 10.22
N ASN A 48 10.08 -17.04 10.88
CA ASN A 48 10.35 -16.81 12.29
C ASN A 48 11.86 -16.74 12.49
N ILE A 49 12.36 -15.52 12.69
CA ILE A 49 13.79 -15.21 12.82
C ILE A 49 14.03 -14.72 14.24
N SER A 50 15.08 -15.22 14.88
CA SER A 50 15.58 -14.74 16.17
C SER A 50 16.92 -14.01 16.01
N GLY A 51 17.18 -13.06 16.91
CA GLY A 51 18.32 -12.15 16.89
C GLY A 51 18.07 -10.88 16.06
N ALA A 52 19.06 -9.99 16.06
CA ALA A 52 19.00 -8.73 15.31
C ALA A 52 19.23 -8.94 13.80
N GLY A 53 18.52 -8.16 12.99
CA GLY A 53 18.68 -8.22 11.54
C GLY A 53 17.87 -7.20 10.77
N CYS A 54 17.84 -7.39 9.46
CA CYS A 54 17.02 -6.59 8.57
C CYS A 54 16.59 -7.42 7.36
N ILE A 55 15.29 -7.59 7.16
CA ILE A 55 14.76 -8.13 5.89
C ILE A 55 15.08 -7.12 4.80
N LYS A 56 15.67 -7.59 3.71
CA LYS A 56 16.12 -6.75 2.59
C LYS A 56 15.32 -7.01 1.32
N HIS A 57 14.67 -8.16 1.23
CA HIS A 57 13.90 -8.54 0.08
C HIS A 57 12.85 -9.59 0.45
N ILE A 58 11.63 -9.38 -0.02
CA ILE A 58 10.56 -10.37 0.00
C ILE A 58 10.14 -10.60 -1.44
N TRP A 59 10.19 -11.85 -1.89
CA TRP A 59 9.56 -12.27 -3.15
C TRP A 59 8.46 -13.27 -2.85
N MET A 60 7.33 -13.17 -3.54
CA MET A 60 6.24 -14.14 -3.47
C MET A 60 5.60 -14.39 -4.83
N THR A 61 5.03 -15.58 -5.02
CA THR A 61 4.01 -15.82 -6.05
C THR A 61 2.95 -16.77 -5.51
N LEU A 62 1.70 -16.52 -5.90
CA LEU A 62 0.52 -17.08 -5.26
C LEU A 62 -0.44 -17.63 -6.32
N ALA A 63 -0.99 -18.81 -6.06
CA ALA A 63 -2.08 -19.37 -6.85
C ALA A 63 -3.21 -19.88 -5.95
N SER A 64 -4.44 -19.48 -6.24
CA SER A 64 -5.65 -19.94 -5.58
C SER A 64 -6.78 -20.06 -6.61
N ARG A 65 -7.77 -20.90 -6.30
CA ARG A 65 -9.01 -20.99 -7.10
C ARG A 65 -10.01 -19.89 -6.76
N ASP A 66 -9.87 -19.24 -5.60
CA ASP A 66 -10.70 -18.08 -5.25
C ASP A 66 -10.30 -16.89 -6.13
N ARG A 67 -11.26 -16.23 -6.77
CA ARG A 67 -10.99 -15.12 -7.69
C ARG A 67 -10.59 -13.83 -6.97
N ASP A 68 -10.99 -13.69 -5.72
CA ASP A 68 -10.77 -12.50 -4.90
C ASP A 68 -9.66 -12.75 -3.86
N TYR A 69 -8.84 -13.80 -4.04
CA TYR A 69 -7.81 -14.21 -3.07
C TYR A 69 -6.85 -13.07 -2.70
N LEU A 70 -6.52 -12.17 -3.61
CA LEU A 70 -5.61 -11.05 -3.32
C LEU A 70 -6.13 -10.06 -2.25
N ARG A 71 -7.45 -10.08 -2.00
CA ARG A 71 -8.11 -9.30 -0.94
C ARG A 71 -8.44 -10.12 0.31
N LYS A 72 -8.33 -11.45 0.23
CA LYS A 72 -8.67 -12.43 1.28
C LYS A 72 -7.47 -13.14 1.89
N ILE A 73 -6.32 -13.10 1.23
CA ILE A 73 -5.04 -13.53 1.81
C ILE A 73 -4.45 -12.32 2.52
N VAL A 74 -4.22 -12.44 3.83
CA VAL A 74 -3.68 -11.36 4.65
C VAL A 74 -2.24 -11.67 5.00
N LEU A 75 -1.37 -10.67 4.82
CA LEU A 75 0.02 -10.71 5.24
C LEU A 75 0.14 -10.00 6.58
N ARG A 76 0.73 -10.68 7.57
CA ARG A 76 1.03 -10.10 8.88
C ARG A 76 2.50 -10.17 9.22
N MET A 77 3.03 -9.10 9.80
CA MET A 77 4.40 -9.06 10.31
C MET A 77 4.44 -8.46 11.72
N TRP A 78 5.29 -9.04 12.55
CA TRP A 78 5.58 -8.58 13.91
C TRP A 78 7.08 -8.43 14.09
N TRP A 79 7.48 -7.38 14.80
CA TRP A 79 8.86 -7.11 15.17
C TRP A 79 9.02 -7.21 16.69
N ASP A 80 10.18 -7.64 17.16
CA ASP A 80 10.64 -7.52 18.56
C ASP A 80 9.63 -7.96 19.65
N ASN A 81 8.92 -9.06 19.38
CA ASN A 81 7.89 -9.67 20.22
C ASN A 81 6.70 -8.75 20.53
N GLU A 82 6.43 -7.78 19.66
CA GLU A 82 5.20 -6.99 19.72
C GLU A 82 3.96 -7.89 19.75
N GLU A 83 2.98 -7.50 20.58
CA GLU A 83 1.72 -8.23 20.69
C GLU A 83 0.86 -8.04 19.42
N ASN A 84 0.87 -6.83 18.86
CA ASN A 84 0.07 -6.47 17.69
C ASN A 84 0.97 -6.43 16.44
N PRO A 85 0.46 -6.81 15.25
CA PRO A 85 1.25 -6.72 14.03
C PRO A 85 1.44 -5.27 13.61
N SER A 86 2.67 -4.89 13.30
CA SER A 86 3.03 -3.59 12.71
C SER A 86 2.76 -3.57 11.20
N VAL A 87 2.55 -4.74 10.58
CA VAL A 87 2.00 -4.91 9.22
C VAL A 87 0.79 -5.83 9.27
N GLU A 88 -0.39 -5.35 8.89
CA GLU A 88 -1.58 -6.18 8.64
C GLU A 88 -2.30 -5.67 7.38
N CYS A 89 -2.23 -6.41 6.28
CA CYS A 89 -2.70 -5.92 4.98
C CYS A 89 -3.08 -7.07 4.04
N PRO A 90 -4.13 -6.92 3.19
CA PRO A 90 -4.35 -7.85 2.09
C PRO A 90 -3.12 -7.93 1.18
N ILE A 91 -2.73 -9.13 0.80
CA ILE A 91 -1.43 -9.36 0.17
C ILE A 91 -1.29 -8.67 -1.20
N GLY A 92 -2.37 -8.53 -1.97
CA GLY A 92 -2.34 -7.78 -3.23
C GLY A 92 -1.99 -6.31 -3.02
N ASP A 93 -2.68 -5.69 -2.06
CA ASP A 93 -2.47 -4.31 -1.67
C ASP A 93 -1.06 -4.09 -1.16
N PHE A 94 -0.57 -4.88 -0.21
CA PHE A 94 0.81 -4.75 0.31
C PHE A 94 1.88 -4.63 -0.79
N PHE A 95 1.73 -5.35 -1.91
CA PHE A 95 2.67 -5.33 -3.02
C PHE A 95 2.40 -4.25 -4.07
N GLY A 96 1.57 -3.25 -3.75
CA GLY A 96 1.39 -2.01 -4.51
C GLY A 96 0.24 -2.03 -5.52
N MET A 97 -0.79 -2.87 -5.32
CA MET A 97 -1.97 -2.87 -6.19
C MET A 97 -3.24 -3.39 -5.53
N GLY A 98 -4.25 -2.53 -5.48
CA GLY A 98 -5.56 -2.91 -4.99
C GLY A 98 -6.46 -3.57 -6.04
N HIS A 99 -7.77 -3.42 -5.83
CA HIS A 99 -8.84 -3.99 -6.65
C HIS A 99 -8.83 -5.52 -6.76
N GLY A 100 -8.03 -6.23 -5.96
CA GLY A 100 -7.85 -7.67 -6.09
C GLY A 100 -7.27 -8.08 -7.44
N LYS A 101 -6.39 -7.25 -8.03
CA LYS A 101 -5.83 -7.44 -9.37
C LYS A 101 -4.31 -7.59 -9.35
N THR A 102 -3.80 -8.12 -10.46
CA THR A 102 -2.37 -8.09 -10.80
C THR A 102 -2.16 -7.39 -12.13
N LYS A 103 -0.97 -6.78 -12.30
CA LYS A 103 -0.48 -6.08 -13.46
C LYS A 103 1.02 -5.85 -13.31
N ASN A 104 1.74 -5.91 -14.42
CA ASN A 104 3.16 -5.57 -14.42
C ASN A 104 3.37 -4.09 -14.06
N PHE A 105 4.19 -3.82 -13.05
CA PHE A 105 4.78 -2.51 -12.78
C PHE A 105 6.07 -2.68 -11.97
N TRP A 106 6.87 -1.62 -11.89
CA TRP A 106 8.02 -1.56 -11.00
C TRP A 106 8.17 -0.17 -10.40
N SER A 107 8.61 -0.12 -9.15
CA SER A 107 9.13 1.04 -8.45
C SER A 107 10.44 0.64 -7.76
N LEU A 108 11.08 1.57 -7.04
CA LEU A 108 12.26 1.26 -6.24
C LEU A 108 11.93 0.27 -5.10
N PRO A 109 10.91 0.49 -4.25
CA PRO A 109 10.62 -0.44 -3.16
C PRO A 109 9.71 -1.62 -3.51
N LEU A 110 8.89 -1.55 -4.56
CA LEU A 110 7.85 -2.56 -4.84
C LEU A 110 7.76 -2.87 -6.34
N ALA A 111 7.52 -4.13 -6.69
CA ALA A 111 7.23 -4.51 -8.08
C ALA A 111 6.34 -5.74 -8.15
N MET A 112 5.36 -5.69 -9.05
CA MET A 112 4.71 -6.89 -9.56
C MET A 112 5.25 -7.15 -10.98
N ALA A 113 6.14 -8.13 -11.11
CA ALA A 113 6.91 -8.40 -12.33
C ALA A 113 6.18 -9.40 -13.28
N PRO A 114 6.77 -9.77 -14.46
CA PRO A 114 6.12 -10.54 -15.53
C PRO A 114 5.32 -11.79 -15.14
N GLN A 115 4.54 -12.28 -16.12
CA GLN A 115 3.32 -13.08 -15.96
C GLN A 115 2.20 -12.24 -15.35
N ASP A 116 1.84 -11.14 -16.03
CA ASP A 116 0.75 -10.22 -15.66
C ASP A 116 0.72 -9.81 -14.17
N GLY A 117 1.87 -9.50 -13.59
CA GLY A 117 2.03 -9.08 -12.21
C GLY A 117 2.01 -10.21 -11.19
N LYS A 118 2.31 -11.45 -11.57
CA LYS A 118 2.31 -12.60 -10.65
C LYS A 118 3.58 -12.76 -9.83
N SER A 119 4.62 -11.96 -10.08
CA SER A 119 5.85 -11.96 -9.28
C SER A 119 5.88 -10.76 -8.34
N PHE A 120 5.52 -10.98 -7.07
CA PHE A 120 5.39 -9.95 -6.04
C PHE A 120 6.76 -9.71 -5.40
N ASN A 121 7.30 -8.50 -5.45
CA ASN A 121 8.61 -8.15 -4.92
C ASN A 121 8.50 -6.93 -3.99
N CYS A 122 9.17 -7.00 -2.85
CA CYS A 122 9.35 -5.90 -1.91
C CYS A 122 10.82 -5.77 -1.50
N PHE A 123 11.32 -4.54 -1.57
CA PHE A 123 12.70 -4.15 -1.27
C PHE A 123 12.79 -3.13 -0.13
N PHE A 124 11.68 -2.83 0.56
CA PHE A 124 11.74 -2.05 1.78
C PHE A 124 12.62 -2.77 2.81
N PRO A 125 13.60 -2.09 3.43
CA PRO A 125 14.34 -2.64 4.54
C PRO A 125 13.41 -2.78 5.75
N MET A 126 13.38 -3.94 6.42
CA MET A 126 12.57 -4.12 7.65
C MET A 126 13.51 -4.53 8.78
N PRO A 127 14.09 -3.56 9.52
CA PRO A 127 14.96 -3.84 10.65
C PRO A 127 14.19 -4.43 11.83
N PHE A 128 14.86 -5.27 12.62
CA PHE A 128 14.37 -5.83 13.88
C PHE A 128 15.56 -6.09 14.82
N SER A 129 15.37 -5.94 16.12
CA SER A 129 16.42 -6.06 17.14
C SER A 129 16.46 -7.44 17.82
N ASP A 130 15.31 -8.10 17.99
CA ASP A 130 15.22 -9.39 18.69
C ASP A 130 14.57 -10.49 17.84
N ASN A 131 13.49 -10.20 17.13
CA ASN A 131 12.85 -11.19 16.27
C ASN A 131 11.99 -10.57 15.17
N ALA A 132 11.74 -11.37 14.13
CA ALA A 132 10.80 -11.07 13.07
C ALA A 132 9.92 -12.28 12.79
N ARG A 133 8.60 -12.10 12.83
CA ARG A 133 7.61 -13.12 12.47
C ARG A 133 6.80 -12.66 11.27
N ILE A 134 6.59 -13.53 10.30
CA ILE A 134 5.69 -13.28 9.15
C ILE A 134 4.71 -14.44 9.00
N GLU A 135 3.44 -14.08 8.88
CA GLU A 135 2.33 -15.01 8.68
C GLU A 135 1.57 -14.67 7.40
N VAL A 136 1.09 -15.73 6.73
CA VAL A 136 0.10 -15.64 5.66
C VAL A 136 -1.19 -16.29 6.14
N ASP A 137 -2.25 -15.50 6.23
CA ASP A 137 -3.58 -15.96 6.62
C ASP A 137 -4.44 -16.20 5.37
N ASN A 138 -4.79 -17.46 5.11
CA ASN A 138 -5.68 -17.83 4.03
C ASN A 138 -7.14 -17.82 4.48
N GLU A 139 -7.79 -16.67 4.36
CA GLU A 139 -9.20 -16.55 4.73
C GLU A 139 -10.16 -16.99 3.62
N THR A 140 -9.66 -17.58 2.52
CA THR A 140 -10.51 -18.09 1.44
C THR A 140 -11.11 -19.46 1.81
N ASP A 141 -12.07 -19.90 0.99
CA ASP A 141 -12.62 -21.27 1.05
C ASP A 141 -11.84 -22.25 0.15
N ALA A 142 -10.67 -21.84 -0.37
CA ALA A 142 -9.84 -22.62 -1.26
C ALA A 142 -8.41 -22.76 -0.70
N GLN A 143 -7.69 -23.78 -1.14
CA GLN A 143 -6.27 -23.89 -0.85
C GLN A 143 -5.48 -22.78 -1.58
N LEU A 144 -4.40 -22.34 -0.95
CA LEU A 144 -3.44 -21.39 -1.49
C LEU A 144 -2.10 -22.10 -1.73
N ILE A 145 -1.59 -22.04 -2.95
CA ILE A 145 -0.21 -22.36 -3.27
C ILE A 145 0.61 -21.08 -3.07
N CYS A 146 1.58 -21.14 -2.17
CA CYS A 146 2.42 -20.00 -1.80
C CYS A 146 3.91 -20.32 -2.00
N TYR A 147 4.50 -19.67 -3.00
CA TYR A 147 5.96 -19.62 -3.16
C TYR A 147 6.48 -18.33 -2.53
N PHE A 148 7.58 -18.38 -1.80
CA PHE A 148 8.16 -17.18 -1.20
C PHE A 148 9.66 -17.29 -0.94
N TYR A 149 10.35 -16.14 -0.96
CA TYR A 149 11.69 -15.89 -0.42
C TYR A 149 11.63 -14.72 0.55
N ILE A 150 12.10 -14.92 1.79
CA ILE A 150 12.40 -13.88 2.77
C ILE A 150 13.92 -13.81 2.89
N ASP A 151 14.51 -12.82 2.24
CA ASP A 151 15.93 -12.55 2.21
C ASP A 151 16.29 -11.49 3.25
N TYR A 152 17.19 -11.82 4.18
CA TYR A 152 17.56 -10.94 5.27
C TYR A 152 19.05 -10.95 5.56
N GLU A 153 19.48 -9.93 6.29
CA GLU A 153 20.81 -9.83 6.87
C GLU A 153 20.72 -10.03 8.38
N GLU A 154 21.57 -10.89 8.92
CA GLU A 154 21.77 -11.09 10.36
C GLU A 154 22.87 -10.14 10.85
N TYR A 155 22.63 -9.47 11.97
CA TYR A 155 23.54 -8.55 12.63
C TYR A 155 23.84 -9.00 14.06
N PRO A 156 25.03 -8.66 14.62
CA PRO A 156 25.29 -8.86 16.04
C PRO A 156 24.37 -8.02 16.93
N GLU A 157 24.10 -6.80 16.50
CA GLU A 157 23.23 -5.82 17.17
C GLU A 157 22.69 -4.83 16.11
N LEU A 158 21.54 -4.22 16.39
CA LEU A 158 20.95 -3.16 15.57
C LEU A 158 20.99 -1.84 16.37
N ASP A 159 21.28 -0.73 15.70
CA ASP A 159 21.27 0.61 16.30
C ASP A 159 19.83 1.02 16.68
N ASP A 160 19.64 1.58 17.88
CA ASP A 160 18.33 1.99 18.41
C ASP A 160 17.62 3.08 17.57
N ASN A 161 18.35 3.76 16.69
CA ASN A 161 17.77 4.78 15.79
C ASN A 161 17.10 4.19 14.54
N TYR A 162 17.13 2.86 14.35
CA TYR A 162 16.37 2.22 13.28
C TYR A 162 14.90 2.06 13.67
N GLY A 163 14.02 2.73 12.95
CA GLY A 163 12.57 2.48 13.04
C GLY A 163 12.19 1.11 12.48
N ARG A 164 11.00 0.64 12.88
CA ARG A 164 10.35 -0.56 12.36
C ARG A 164 9.46 -0.22 11.18
N PHE A 165 9.39 -1.14 10.22
CA PHE A 165 8.57 -0.97 9.02
C PHE A 165 7.12 -1.27 9.33
N HIS A 166 6.23 -0.39 8.89
CA HIS A 166 4.82 -0.51 9.16
C HIS A 166 3.96 -0.36 7.92
N VAL A 167 2.76 -0.92 8.01
CA VAL A 167 1.73 -0.82 6.99
C VAL A 167 0.37 -0.56 7.62
N PHE A 168 -0.37 0.36 7.01
CA PHE A 168 -1.75 0.67 7.36
C PHE A 168 -2.56 0.60 6.09
N TRP A 169 -3.47 -0.37 6.05
CA TRP A 169 -4.42 -0.53 4.96
C TRP A 169 -5.78 0.02 5.38
N ASN A 170 -6.37 0.86 4.53
CA ASN A 170 -7.71 1.39 4.73
C ASN A 170 -8.56 1.22 3.48
N ARG A 171 -9.87 1.18 3.67
CA ARG A 171 -10.86 1.24 2.60
C ARG A 171 -12.16 1.87 3.06
N VAL A 172 -12.71 2.71 2.21
CA VAL A 172 -14.06 3.22 2.32
C VAL A 172 -14.79 2.84 1.02
N LYS A 173 -15.64 1.81 1.11
CA LYS A 173 -16.35 1.20 -0.03
C LYS A 173 -17.30 2.15 -0.75
N GLU A 174 -17.65 3.24 -0.10
CA GLU A 174 -18.41 4.37 -0.63
C GLU A 174 -18.11 5.58 0.25
N CYS A 175 -17.28 6.47 -0.26
CA CYS A 175 -16.98 7.71 0.45
C CYS A 175 -18.27 8.53 0.68
N PRO A 176 -18.36 9.31 1.78
CA PRO A 176 -19.56 10.06 2.13
C PRO A 176 -19.71 11.34 1.29
N GLY A 177 -19.90 11.18 -0.03
CA GLY A 177 -20.06 12.26 -1.00
C GLY A 177 -21.50 12.47 -1.45
N ASP A 178 -21.67 13.16 -2.58
CA ASP A 178 -22.98 13.40 -3.17
C ASP A 178 -23.50 12.14 -3.90
N ASN A 179 -24.83 11.98 -3.93
CA ASN A 179 -25.46 10.91 -4.69
C ASN A 179 -25.34 11.19 -6.21
N TYR A 180 -24.87 10.20 -6.96
CA TYR A 180 -24.66 10.26 -8.42
C TYR A 180 -25.93 10.49 -9.26
N GLU A 181 -27.12 10.49 -8.64
CA GLU A 181 -28.42 10.60 -9.31
C GLU A 181 -28.67 11.97 -9.93
N THR A 182 -28.17 13.04 -9.31
CA THR A 182 -28.37 14.39 -9.84
C THR A 182 -27.08 14.93 -10.43
N ALA A 183 -27.03 15.03 -11.75
CA ALA A 183 -26.03 15.82 -12.47
C ALA A 183 -26.18 17.34 -12.21
N ARG A 184 -26.53 17.73 -10.97
CA ARG A 184 -26.41 19.12 -10.52
C ARG A 184 -24.96 19.50 -10.70
N ARG A 185 -24.73 20.65 -11.33
CA ARG A 185 -23.41 21.23 -11.61
C ARG A 185 -22.49 20.95 -10.43
N ILE A 186 -21.55 20.03 -10.61
CA ILE A 186 -20.36 19.90 -9.78
C ILE A 186 -19.81 21.33 -9.66
N GLN A 187 -19.94 21.97 -8.49
CA GLN A 187 -19.37 23.30 -8.25
C GLN A 187 -17.87 23.10 -8.06
N LYS A 188 -17.20 22.78 -9.16
CA LYS A 188 -15.87 22.15 -9.20
C LYS A 188 -14.78 22.89 -8.42
N HIS A 189 -14.95 24.17 -8.13
CA HIS A 189 -13.89 25.01 -7.57
C HIS A 189 -14.39 26.05 -6.55
N HIS A 190 -15.64 25.97 -6.09
CA HIS A 190 -16.23 27.00 -5.22
C HIS A 190 -16.82 26.45 -3.92
N LYS A 191 -17.07 25.13 -3.83
CA LYS A 191 -17.45 24.50 -2.58
C LYS A 191 -16.23 24.52 -1.65
N LYS A 192 -16.41 24.99 -0.42
CA LYS A 192 -15.34 25.04 0.57
C LYS A 192 -15.32 23.75 1.38
N ASN A 193 -14.13 23.25 1.70
CA ASN A 193 -13.91 22.19 2.69
C ASN A 193 -12.97 22.72 3.77
N PRO A 194 -13.43 23.60 4.69
CA PRO A 194 -12.55 24.26 5.65
C PRO A 194 -12.10 23.36 6.81
N THR A 195 -12.73 22.19 7.01
CA THR A 195 -12.47 21.32 8.17
C THR A 195 -11.67 20.07 7.83
N HIS A 196 -11.72 19.59 6.57
CA HIS A 196 -11.03 18.36 6.15
C HIS A 196 -11.39 17.12 7.01
N GLU A 197 -12.56 17.14 7.65
CA GLU A 197 -12.99 16.11 8.61
C GLU A 197 -13.46 14.84 7.91
N ASN A 198 -14.04 14.99 6.71
CA ASN A 198 -14.60 13.89 5.91
C ASN A 198 -13.65 13.43 4.80
N ASP A 199 -12.42 13.92 4.79
CA ASP A 199 -11.39 13.49 3.85
C ASP A 199 -11.07 12.01 4.08
N TYR A 200 -10.74 11.29 3.01
CA TYR A 200 -10.36 9.89 3.11
C TYR A 200 -9.02 9.76 3.85
N LEU A 201 -9.00 8.90 4.87
CA LEU A 201 -7.81 8.64 5.68
C LEU A 201 -6.87 7.65 4.96
N ILE A 202 -5.64 8.10 4.66
CA ILE A 202 -4.57 7.24 4.13
C ILE A 202 -3.74 6.65 5.26
N LEU A 203 -3.42 7.43 6.29
CA LEU A 203 -2.63 7.01 7.45
C LEU A 203 -3.02 7.83 8.69
N GLU A 204 -3.11 7.17 9.84
CA GLU A 204 -3.00 7.81 11.15
C GLU A 204 -1.96 7.04 11.97
N ALA A 205 -0.95 7.71 12.51
CA ALA A 205 0.06 7.09 13.36
C ALA A 205 0.47 8.02 14.52
N GLU A 206 0.90 7.40 15.63
CA GLU A 206 1.40 8.08 16.82
C GLU A 206 2.78 7.49 17.16
N GLY A 207 3.71 8.34 17.56
CA GLY A 207 5.12 8.01 17.80
C GLY A 207 6.06 8.95 17.06
N GLU A 208 7.33 8.53 16.95
CA GLU A 208 8.37 9.25 16.22
C GLU A 208 8.81 8.44 15.01
N GLY A 209 8.78 9.04 13.82
CA GLY A 209 9.00 8.31 12.59
C GLY A 209 8.95 9.17 11.34
N HIS A 210 8.74 8.50 10.20
CA HIS A 210 8.57 9.17 8.92
C HIS A 210 7.76 8.31 7.94
N TYR A 211 6.78 8.96 7.32
CA TYR A 211 5.96 8.39 6.25
C TYR A 211 6.75 8.34 4.94
N VAL A 212 6.76 7.16 4.31
CA VAL A 212 7.55 6.87 3.09
C VAL A 212 6.67 6.63 1.87
N GLY A 213 5.37 6.91 1.97
CA GLY A 213 4.45 6.93 0.83
C GLY A 213 3.35 5.90 0.90
N CYS A 214 2.58 5.81 -0.19
CA CYS A 214 1.43 4.95 -0.29
C CYS A 214 1.19 4.50 -1.73
N HIS A 215 0.24 3.58 -1.86
CA HIS A 215 -0.59 3.51 -3.06
C HIS A 215 -2.03 3.88 -2.72
N LEU A 216 -2.72 4.44 -3.70
CA LEU A 216 -4.13 4.79 -3.63
C LEU A 216 -4.87 4.16 -4.80
N ASP A 217 -5.97 3.49 -4.48
CA ASP A 217 -6.83 2.80 -5.41
C ASP A 217 -8.22 3.42 -5.41
N ILE A 218 -8.65 3.87 -6.58
CA ILE A 218 -9.96 4.49 -6.76
C ILE A 218 -10.78 3.65 -7.73
N HIS A 219 -11.90 3.13 -7.26
CA HIS A 219 -12.92 2.54 -8.12
C HIS A 219 -14.02 3.59 -8.34
N ASN A 220 -13.92 4.28 -9.48
CA ASN A 220 -14.88 5.31 -9.88
C ASN A 220 -16.25 4.68 -10.15
N LEU A 221 -17.23 4.98 -9.31
CA LEU A 221 -18.56 4.36 -9.33
C LEU A 221 -19.54 5.05 -10.29
N PHE A 222 -19.21 6.23 -10.81
CA PHE A 222 -20.06 6.97 -11.73
C PHE A 222 -20.02 6.38 -13.14
N ASP A 223 -21.15 5.83 -13.60
CA ASP A 223 -21.28 5.26 -14.95
C ASP A 223 -21.83 6.28 -15.96
N MET A 224 -20.94 6.77 -16.83
CA MET A 224 -21.31 7.67 -17.93
C MET A 224 -22.33 7.09 -18.92
N LYS A 225 -22.50 5.76 -19.01
CA LYS A 225 -23.46 5.14 -19.96
C LYS A 225 -24.91 5.26 -19.48
N LYS A 226 -25.13 5.32 -18.16
CA LYS A 226 -26.46 5.53 -17.57
C LYS A 226 -26.92 7.00 -17.69
N HIS A 227 -26.01 7.92 -18.03
CA HIS A 227 -26.31 9.35 -18.16
C HIS A 227 -26.13 9.82 -19.62
N ASP A 228 -27.24 10.13 -20.28
CA ASP A 228 -27.43 10.24 -21.74
C ASP A 228 -26.72 11.44 -22.46
N LYS A 229 -25.57 11.92 -21.97
CA LYS A 229 -24.90 13.13 -22.51
C LYS A 229 -23.45 12.85 -22.93
N LYS A 230 -23.30 12.15 -24.06
CA LYS A 230 -22.05 11.54 -24.57
C LYS A 230 -20.82 12.44 -24.85
N LYS A 231 -20.89 13.78 -24.78
CA LYS A 231 -19.74 14.66 -25.11
C LYS A 231 -19.29 15.63 -24.01
N LEU A 232 -20.15 15.98 -23.05
CA LEU A 232 -19.78 16.91 -21.97
C LEU A 232 -19.29 16.19 -20.70
N VAL A 233 -19.64 14.92 -20.52
CA VAL A 233 -19.47 14.17 -19.27
C VAL A 233 -18.04 13.65 -19.05
N ALA A 234 -17.22 13.51 -20.09
CA ALA A 234 -15.86 13.00 -19.97
C ALA A 234 -14.92 13.91 -19.15
N ARG A 235 -15.10 15.25 -19.18
CA ARG A 235 -14.37 16.17 -18.28
C ARG A 235 -15.01 16.29 -16.89
N ILE A 236 -16.22 15.76 -16.71
CA ILE A 236 -17.01 15.87 -15.47
C ILE A 236 -16.76 14.64 -14.56
N ASN A 237 -16.30 13.52 -15.13
CA ASN A 237 -16.13 12.26 -14.39
C ASN A 237 -14.72 12.00 -13.83
N TRP A 238 -13.82 12.99 -13.88
CA TRP A 238 -12.51 12.85 -13.25
C TRP A 238 -12.69 12.75 -11.72
N PRO A 239 -12.17 11.70 -11.06
CA PRO A 239 -12.31 11.55 -9.61
C PRO A 239 -11.19 12.24 -8.81
N GLY A 240 -10.07 12.57 -9.45
CA GLY A 240 -8.84 12.99 -8.76
C GLY A 240 -8.69 14.48 -8.51
N GLU A 241 -9.74 15.30 -8.51
CA GLU A 241 -9.64 16.73 -8.12
C GLU A 241 -9.39 16.91 -6.61
N GLY A 242 -9.28 15.84 -5.82
CA GLY A 242 -9.16 15.92 -4.37
C GLY A 242 -7.73 16.18 -3.93
N ASP A 243 -7.55 17.20 -3.09
CA ASP A 243 -6.25 17.60 -2.57
C ASP A 243 -5.81 16.69 -1.41
N ASP A 244 -4.50 16.48 -1.25
CA ASP A 244 -3.91 15.88 -0.05
C ASP A 244 -3.75 16.92 1.08
N TYR A 245 -3.99 16.49 2.32
CA TYR A 245 -3.82 17.30 3.52
C TYR A 245 -3.13 16.46 4.59
N ILE A 246 -2.01 16.96 5.12
CA ILE A 246 -1.20 16.21 6.10
C ILE A 246 -1.04 17.04 7.38
N GLU A 247 -1.57 16.49 8.47
CA GLU A 247 -1.37 17.00 9.83
C GLU A 247 -0.12 16.34 10.43
N ILE A 248 0.73 17.14 11.09
CA ILE A 248 2.00 16.67 11.67
C ILE A 248 2.16 17.26 13.08
N ASP A 249 2.32 16.38 14.07
CA ASP A 249 2.62 16.61 15.49
C ASP A 249 1.62 17.42 16.32
N ASP A 250 1.24 18.62 15.89
CA ASP A 250 0.43 19.57 16.64
C ASP A 250 -1.05 19.60 16.21
N GLY A 251 -1.45 18.67 15.33
CA GLY A 251 -2.80 18.59 14.78
C GLY A 251 -3.10 19.68 13.75
N GLU A 252 -2.14 20.51 13.38
CA GLU A 252 -2.29 21.46 12.28
C GLU A 252 -1.87 20.82 10.96
N ILE A 253 -2.58 21.17 9.89
CA ILE A 253 -2.19 20.79 8.53
C ILE A 253 -0.94 21.59 8.14
N LYS A 254 0.15 20.87 7.84
CA LYS A 254 1.44 21.46 7.42
C LYS A 254 1.70 21.31 5.93
N ILE A 255 1.06 20.33 5.27
CA ILE A 255 1.21 20.08 3.84
C ILE A 255 -0.17 20.13 3.18
N TYR A 256 -0.24 20.87 2.07
CA TYR A 256 -1.44 21.13 1.30
C TYR A 256 -1.19 20.77 -0.16
N GLY A 257 -2.09 19.97 -0.73
CA GLY A 257 -2.09 19.52 -2.12
C GLY A 257 -2.86 20.42 -3.07
N THR A 258 -2.96 19.97 -4.32
CA THR A 258 -3.73 20.64 -5.39
C THR A 258 -4.58 19.70 -6.26
N GLY A 259 -4.48 18.40 -5.99
CA GLY A 259 -5.17 17.37 -6.75
C GLY A 259 -4.53 16.01 -6.49
N THR A 260 -5.28 14.94 -6.74
CA THR A 260 -4.82 13.58 -6.52
C THR A 260 -3.74 13.23 -7.55
N GLU A 261 -3.93 13.57 -8.83
CA GLU A 261 -2.89 13.32 -9.83
C GLU A 261 -1.61 14.12 -9.56
N ASP A 262 -1.77 15.31 -8.97
CA ASP A 262 -0.68 16.21 -8.62
C ASP A 262 0.13 15.65 -7.45
N TYR A 263 -0.54 15.15 -6.40
CA TYR A 263 0.10 14.43 -5.30
C TYR A 263 0.93 13.26 -5.82
N PHE A 264 0.42 12.52 -6.81
CA PHE A 264 1.12 11.40 -7.45
C PHE A 264 2.08 11.83 -8.58
N CYS A 265 2.52 13.09 -8.58
CA CYS A 265 3.53 13.68 -9.49
C CYS A 265 3.18 13.58 -10.99
N THR A 266 1.88 13.55 -11.29
CA THR A 266 1.36 13.61 -12.66
C THR A 266 0.54 14.88 -12.85
N ALA A 267 -0.22 15.00 -13.95
CA ALA A 267 -0.99 16.21 -14.23
C ALA A 267 -2.10 15.97 -15.26
N TRP A 268 -3.09 16.85 -15.27
CA TRP A 268 -4.13 16.97 -16.31
C TRP A 268 -4.98 15.70 -16.51
N CYS A 269 -5.51 15.14 -15.41
CA CYS A 269 -6.43 13.99 -15.43
C CYS A 269 -5.89 12.81 -16.29
N PRO A 270 -4.70 12.27 -15.97
CA PRO A 270 -4.01 11.35 -16.85
C PRO A 270 -4.81 10.05 -17.08
N THR A 271 -4.57 9.43 -18.23
CA THR A 271 -5.18 8.13 -18.63
C THR A 271 -4.14 7.10 -19.06
N GLN A 272 -2.86 7.47 -18.96
CA GLN A 272 -1.72 6.68 -19.37
C GLN A 272 -1.27 5.78 -18.22
N TYR A 273 -0.82 4.57 -18.56
CA TYR A 273 0.03 3.80 -17.65
C TYR A 273 1.40 4.46 -17.58
N TYR A 274 1.95 4.56 -16.38
CA TYR A 274 3.30 5.08 -16.15
C TYR A 274 3.91 4.42 -14.91
N CYS A 275 5.20 4.10 -14.95
CA CYS A 275 5.93 3.61 -13.80
C CYS A 275 7.32 4.24 -13.77
N SER A 276 7.74 4.67 -12.58
CA SER A 276 9.07 5.18 -12.27
C SER A 276 9.52 4.67 -10.89
N PRO A 277 10.79 4.88 -10.49
CA PRO A 277 11.27 4.48 -9.17
C PRO A 277 10.40 4.97 -8.00
N TYR A 278 9.85 6.18 -8.07
CA TYR A 278 9.21 6.82 -6.91
C TYR A 278 7.71 7.00 -7.08
N PHE A 279 7.18 7.16 -8.29
CA PHE A 279 5.74 7.36 -8.50
C PHE A 279 5.24 6.73 -9.80
N GLY A 280 3.92 6.53 -9.90
CA GLY A 280 3.33 6.01 -11.13
C GLY A 280 1.82 5.78 -11.08
N ILE A 281 1.30 5.37 -12.25
CA ILE A 281 -0.09 5.02 -12.51
C ILE A 281 -0.11 3.57 -13.05
N VAL A 282 -0.37 2.62 -12.16
CA VAL A 282 -0.43 1.18 -12.51
C VAL A 282 -1.72 0.90 -13.28
N LEU A 283 -2.86 1.38 -12.77
CA LEU A 283 -4.13 1.36 -13.47
C LEU A 283 -4.58 2.80 -13.68
N SER A 284 -4.84 3.18 -14.92
CA SER A 284 -5.30 4.53 -15.26
C SER A 284 -6.83 4.64 -15.39
N GLY A 285 -7.54 3.52 -15.26
CA GLY A 285 -8.97 3.41 -15.51
C GLY A 285 -9.42 3.75 -16.94
N LYS A 286 -8.47 4.02 -17.86
CA LYS A 286 -8.70 4.39 -19.27
C LYS A 286 -9.68 5.57 -19.37
N ARG A 287 -10.46 5.65 -20.46
CA ARG A 287 -11.38 6.75 -20.77
C ARG A 287 -12.47 7.02 -19.70
N GLN A 288 -12.70 6.08 -18.79
CA GLN A 288 -13.72 6.23 -17.75
C GLN A 288 -13.12 6.37 -16.34
N TRP A 289 -11.80 6.30 -16.19
CA TRP A 289 -11.15 6.28 -14.87
C TRP A 289 -11.74 5.23 -13.92
N ARG A 290 -12.18 4.09 -14.47
CA ARG A 290 -13.02 3.12 -13.75
C ARG A 290 -12.31 2.46 -12.56
N TYR A 291 -11.12 1.93 -12.80
CA TYR A 291 -10.24 1.38 -11.78
C TYR A 291 -8.90 2.08 -11.91
N MET A 292 -8.55 2.87 -10.91
CA MET A 292 -7.28 3.59 -10.86
C MET A 292 -6.44 3.09 -9.70
N SER A 293 -5.13 3.04 -9.91
CA SER A 293 -4.14 2.64 -8.92
C SER A 293 -2.91 3.50 -9.13
N TYR A 294 -2.62 4.36 -8.15
CA TYR A 294 -1.44 5.21 -8.10
C TYR A 294 -0.47 4.71 -7.06
N TYR A 295 0.81 5.05 -7.20
CA TYR A 295 1.74 5.00 -6.09
C TYR A 295 2.63 6.25 -6.07
N ARG A 296 3.03 6.64 -4.87
CA ARG A 296 4.12 7.58 -4.60
C ARG A 296 4.87 7.13 -3.37
N TYR A 297 6.18 7.02 -3.48
CA TYR A 297 7.10 6.66 -2.41
C TYR A 297 8.02 7.84 -2.12
N HIS A 298 7.93 8.35 -0.90
CA HIS A 298 8.73 9.45 -0.38
C HIS A 298 10.11 8.95 0.07
N ILE A 299 10.93 8.49 -0.89
CA ILE A 299 12.25 7.90 -0.61
C ILE A 299 13.28 8.99 -0.31
N GLU A 300 13.31 10.03 -1.15
CA GLU A 300 14.24 11.15 -1.02
C GLU A 300 13.62 12.32 -0.25
N ASP A 301 12.29 12.31 -0.08
CA ASP A 301 11.47 13.34 0.54
C ASP A 301 10.53 12.80 1.64
N PRO A 302 11.00 11.95 2.59
CA PRO A 302 10.15 11.39 3.65
C PRO A 302 9.48 12.47 4.50
N ILE A 303 8.24 12.20 4.94
CA ILE A 303 7.47 13.13 5.76
C ILE A 303 7.66 12.75 7.23
N HIS A 304 8.51 13.48 7.92
CA HIS A 304 8.89 13.24 9.32
C HIS A 304 7.82 13.72 10.29
N PHE A 305 7.67 12.99 11.41
CA PHE A 305 6.83 13.35 12.55
C PHE A 305 7.51 12.88 13.85
N HIS A 306 7.32 13.62 14.94
CA HIS A 306 7.93 13.33 16.25
C HIS A 306 6.91 12.94 17.32
N LYS A 307 5.62 13.13 17.05
CA LYS A 307 4.52 12.77 17.94
C LYS A 307 3.40 12.03 17.22
N ASN A 308 2.97 12.52 16.06
CA ASN A 308 1.87 11.93 15.31
C ASN A 308 1.81 12.47 13.87
N ILE A 309 1.13 11.73 13.01
CA ILE A 309 0.83 12.13 11.64
C ILE A 309 -0.58 11.67 11.25
N LYS A 310 -1.29 12.51 10.50
CA LYS A 310 -2.52 12.14 9.81
C LYS A 310 -2.45 12.55 8.34
N VAL A 311 -2.41 11.55 7.46
CA VAL A 311 -2.37 11.73 6.00
C VAL A 311 -3.77 11.52 5.46
N LYS A 312 -4.34 12.55 4.83
CA LYS A 312 -5.69 12.53 4.27
C LYS A 312 -5.67 12.98 2.81
N ILE A 313 -6.70 12.59 2.07
CA ILE A 313 -6.94 13.08 0.72
C ILE A 313 -8.45 13.25 0.50
N GLU A 314 -8.86 14.32 -0.17
CA GLU A 314 -10.26 14.47 -0.54
C GLU A 314 -10.68 13.40 -1.56
N HIS A 315 -11.94 12.94 -1.47
CA HIS A 315 -12.53 12.07 -2.50
C HIS A 315 -13.21 12.91 -3.59
N GLY A 316 -12.35 13.54 -4.40
CA GLY A 316 -12.70 14.61 -5.33
C GLY A 316 -12.97 15.94 -4.62
N HIS A 317 -12.87 17.06 -5.34
CA HIS A 317 -12.94 18.40 -4.75
C HIS A 317 -14.04 18.56 -3.70
N ALA A 318 -13.65 18.97 -2.48
CA ALA A 318 -14.55 19.16 -1.35
C ALA A 318 -15.43 17.93 -1.04
N ASN A 319 -14.83 16.74 -1.11
CA ASN A 319 -15.41 15.45 -0.73
C ASN A 319 -16.75 15.15 -1.41
N GLN A 320 -16.86 15.54 -2.68
CA GLN A 320 -18.14 15.45 -3.39
C GLN A 320 -18.41 14.08 -4.01
N ARG A 321 -17.45 13.15 -4.05
CA ARG A 321 -17.61 11.87 -4.77
C ARG A 321 -17.79 10.69 -3.83
N SER A 322 -18.78 9.86 -4.14
CA SER A 322 -19.09 8.65 -3.37
C SER A 322 -18.40 7.40 -3.94
N ASP A 323 -17.15 7.53 -4.38
CA ASP A 323 -16.39 6.45 -5.01
C ASP A 323 -15.88 5.46 -3.95
N ASP A 324 -15.41 4.29 -4.40
CA ASP A 324 -14.80 3.28 -3.53
C ASP A 324 -13.28 3.51 -3.50
N TYR A 325 -12.76 3.88 -2.35
CA TYR A 325 -11.34 4.22 -2.12
C TYR A 325 -10.70 3.14 -1.24
N SER A 326 -9.53 2.65 -1.63
CA SER A 326 -8.64 1.92 -0.73
C SER A 326 -7.20 2.42 -0.85
N SER A 327 -6.41 2.25 0.20
CA SER A 327 -5.00 2.67 0.21
C SER A 327 -4.18 1.79 1.11
N THR A 328 -2.88 1.73 0.85
CA THR A 328 -1.91 1.22 1.82
C THR A 328 -0.81 2.25 2.00
N ALA A 329 -0.67 2.72 3.24
CA ALA A 329 0.43 3.57 3.67
C ALA A 329 1.60 2.74 4.16
N TYR A 330 2.81 3.23 3.92
CA TYR A 330 4.08 2.67 4.37
C TYR A 330 4.85 3.72 5.16
N TRP A 331 5.40 3.36 6.31
CA TRP A 331 6.23 4.27 7.10
C TRP A 331 7.21 3.50 7.98
N TYR A 332 8.13 4.25 8.59
CA TYR A 332 8.96 3.77 9.69
C TYR A 332 8.66 4.55 10.94
N GLN A 333 8.65 3.90 12.09
CA GLN A 333 8.63 4.59 13.38
C GLN A 333 9.38 3.81 14.45
N LEU A 334 9.73 4.49 15.53
CA LEU A 334 10.17 3.86 16.77
C LEU A 334 8.98 3.23 17.50
N GLU A 335 9.26 2.18 18.26
CA GLU A 335 8.28 1.45 19.05
C GLU A 335 8.13 2.04 20.46
N PRO A 336 6.95 1.90 21.09
CA PRO A 336 5.76 1.20 20.60
C PRO A 336 4.90 2.03 19.63
N HIS A 337 4.22 1.34 18.71
CA HIS A 337 3.20 1.94 17.85
C HIS A 337 1.78 1.93 18.46
N LYS A 338 0.92 2.84 17.98
CA LYS A 338 -0.51 2.83 18.30
C LYS A 338 -1.16 1.54 17.80
N LYS A 339 -2.05 0.95 18.60
CA LYS A 339 -2.89 -0.16 18.13
C LYS A 339 -3.87 0.33 17.05
N PHE A 340 -3.75 -0.22 15.85
CA PHE A 340 -4.63 0.11 14.74
C PHE A 340 -6.02 -0.51 14.89
N THR A 341 -6.99 0.06 14.17
CA THR A 341 -8.30 -0.56 14.03
C THR A 341 -8.15 -1.94 13.38
N PRO A 342 -8.93 -2.94 13.80
CA PRO A 342 -8.90 -4.25 13.18
C PRO A 342 -9.12 -4.18 11.66
N LEU A 343 -8.41 -5.03 10.92
CA LEU A 343 -8.64 -5.18 9.49
C LEU A 343 -10.14 -5.41 9.20
N LEU A 344 -10.65 -4.76 8.15
CA LEU A 344 -12.04 -4.91 7.74
C LEU A 344 -12.39 -6.40 7.49
N PRO A 345 -13.63 -6.82 7.80
CA PRO A 345 -14.09 -8.16 7.47
C PRO A 345 -14.05 -8.39 5.96
N ILE A 346 -13.95 -9.65 5.54
CA ILE A 346 -13.76 -10.05 4.14
C ILE A 346 -14.76 -9.36 3.19
N ASP A 347 -16.06 -9.34 3.53
CA ASP A 347 -17.11 -8.78 2.68
C ASP A 347 -16.99 -7.26 2.46
N GLU A 348 -16.25 -6.58 3.34
CA GLU A 348 -15.91 -5.16 3.23
C GLU A 348 -14.53 -4.92 2.60
N ARG A 349 -13.76 -5.97 2.30
CA ARG A 349 -12.50 -5.91 1.53
C ARG A 349 -12.66 -6.23 0.06
N ILE A 350 -13.71 -6.98 -0.31
CA ILE A 350 -13.91 -7.41 -1.70
C ILE A 350 -14.31 -6.22 -2.59
N PRO A 351 -13.65 -6.01 -3.75
CA PRO A 351 -13.98 -4.96 -4.71
C PRO A 351 -15.41 -5.09 -5.22
N ARG A 352 -16.11 -3.97 -5.41
CA ARG A 352 -17.41 -3.99 -6.09
C ARG A 352 -17.21 -4.43 -7.55
N LYS A 353 -18.12 -5.26 -8.08
CA LYS A 353 -18.06 -5.71 -9.48
C LYS A 353 -18.71 -4.70 -10.45
N GLU A 354 -19.87 -4.16 -10.06
CA GLU A 354 -20.70 -3.29 -10.91
C GLU A 354 -20.64 -1.80 -10.50
N PRO A 355 -20.86 -0.85 -11.42
CA PRO A 355 -21.01 0.57 -11.09
C PRO A 355 -22.33 0.80 -10.34
N LYS A 356 -22.44 1.94 -9.65
CA LYS A 356 -23.73 2.37 -9.11
C LYS A 356 -24.67 2.81 -10.23
#